data_AF-A0AA36H538-F1
#
_entry.id   AF-A0AA36H538-F1
#
_cell.length_a   1.000
_cell.length_b   1.000
_cell.length_c   1.000
_cell.angle_alpha   90.00
_cell.angle_beta   90.00
_cell.angle_gamma   90.00
#
_symmetry.space_group_name_H-M   'P 1'
#
loop_
_entity.id
_entity.type
_entity.pdbx_description
1 polymer ?
#
loop_
_entity_poly.entity_id
_entity_poly.type
_entity_poly.pdbx_seq_one_letter_code
_entity_poly.pdbx_strand_id
1 'polypeptide(L)'
;MILLFIVGCAMTAVHRMHVKRITPPMVEMIRNKTYEKFVSDMMRRRAIHNIFGEIHIEDLVTYLDMQYIGEITIGTPEQTFRVVLDTGSANLWVPDDSCYKLPDRPDHCKNSLCDLGPICEVFCSDPSCCEVQNATRTGNPCRNKARFTAGKSKTYETVGGVWSIRYGTGDAVGFFGRDTVRFGAQGTDQLVVPGTTFGQARTIADFFATTTHLDGILGLGFTELAREHVIPPLIRANNLGLLDEPIFTVYYSKNGYVKDVYGGTITYGGLDTINCEDEITYVPLSSARYWQFKVDAFSAKGYKTSETTWQAMSDTGTSLITGPSLVVAKLAEQLHAKLNASYSLYTLDCNADAEVTITIAGKDYPITAKNLLVHLNEKTCVLGLKPTIGASLGPQWILGGPFLREYCNIHDISNKRIGFARPVEK
;
A
#
# COMPACT_ATOMS: atom_id res chain seq x y z
N MET A 1 -4.59 26.59 52.00
CA MET A 1 -5.15 26.32 50.66
C MET A 1 -4.03 25.70 49.83
N ILE A 2 -3.96 24.37 49.80
CA ILE A 2 -2.89 23.64 49.11
C ILE A 2 -3.32 23.52 47.65
N LEU A 3 -2.62 24.22 46.74
CA LEU A 3 -2.80 24.06 45.30
C LEU A 3 -2.25 22.67 44.91
N LEU A 4 -3.13 21.73 44.62
CA LEU A 4 -2.76 20.50 43.90
C LEU A 4 -2.47 20.89 42.45
N PHE A 5 -1.20 20.95 42.07
CA PHE A 5 -0.82 20.89 40.67
C PHE A 5 -1.15 19.48 40.17
N ILE A 6 -2.25 19.36 39.41
CA ILE A 6 -2.47 18.20 38.57
C ILE A 6 -1.41 18.28 37.47
N VAL A 7 -0.29 17.58 37.68
CA VAL A 7 0.63 17.26 36.60
C VAL A 7 -0.15 16.32 35.69
N GLY A 8 -0.81 16.90 34.67
CA GLY A 8 -1.32 16.13 33.55
C GLY A 8 -0.13 15.43 32.93
N CYS A 9 -0.04 14.12 33.12
CA CYS A 9 0.88 13.29 32.36
C CYS A 9 0.45 13.43 30.90
N ALA A 10 1.13 14.31 30.14
CA ALA A 10 1.01 14.33 28.70
C ALA A 10 1.54 12.97 28.23
N MET A 11 0.64 12.02 28.04
CA MET A 11 0.99 10.80 27.32
C MET A 11 1.44 11.28 25.95
N THR A 12 2.73 11.09 25.65
CA THR A 12 3.30 11.41 24.35
C THR A 12 2.43 10.75 23.27
N ALA A 13 1.80 11.53 22.40
CA ALA A 13 0.96 11.05 21.30
C ALA A 13 1.81 10.58 20.10
N VAL A 14 2.97 9.97 20.39
CA VAL A 14 3.81 9.27 19.42
C VAL A 14 3.46 7.79 19.46
N HIS A 15 2.83 7.31 18.40
CA HIS A 15 2.36 5.95 18.28
C HIS A 15 3.20 5.14 17.30
N ARG A 16 3.58 3.92 17.66
CA ARG A 16 4.40 3.04 16.79
C ARG A 16 3.63 1.82 16.32
N MET A 17 3.49 1.73 15.00
CA MET A 17 2.85 0.62 14.32
C MET A 17 3.90 -0.24 13.61
N HIS A 18 4.02 -1.50 14.02
CA HIS A 18 4.87 -2.46 13.32
C HIS A 18 4.20 -2.89 12.01
N VAL A 19 4.99 -3.00 10.94
CA VAL A 19 4.55 -3.57 9.66
C VAL A 19 5.20 -4.92 9.43
N LYS A 20 4.49 -5.82 8.74
CA LYS A 20 5.00 -7.14 8.35
C LYS A 20 5.45 -7.10 6.90
N ARG A 21 6.61 -7.71 6.63
CA ARG A 21 7.08 -7.90 5.25
C ARG A 21 6.49 -9.19 4.67
N ILE A 22 5.86 -9.09 3.52
CA ILE A 22 5.32 -10.23 2.77
C ILE A 22 6.08 -10.44 1.46
N THR A 23 5.86 -11.62 0.85
CA THR A 23 6.33 -11.83 -0.52
C THR A 23 5.43 -11.06 -1.48
N PRO A 24 5.99 -10.30 -2.44
CA PRO A 24 5.19 -9.70 -3.49
C PRO A 24 4.32 -10.74 -4.20
N PRO A 25 3.01 -10.50 -4.39
CA PRO A 25 2.15 -11.35 -5.20
C PRO A 25 2.72 -11.59 -6.61
N MET A 26 3.36 -10.59 -7.20
CA MET A 26 4.10 -10.66 -8.46
C MET A 26 5.19 -11.73 -8.43
N VAL A 27 5.99 -11.79 -7.36
CA VAL A 27 7.07 -12.78 -7.23
C VAL A 27 6.48 -14.19 -7.12
N GLU A 28 5.37 -14.35 -6.40
CA GLU A 28 4.68 -15.64 -6.31
C GLU A 28 4.10 -16.07 -7.65
N MET A 29 3.47 -15.15 -8.39
CA MET A 29 2.96 -15.41 -9.73
C MET A 29 4.08 -15.73 -10.73
N ILE A 30 5.24 -15.08 -10.63
CA ILE A 30 6.40 -15.39 -11.48
C ILE A 30 6.91 -16.80 -11.18
N ARG A 31 7.07 -17.15 -9.91
CA ARG A 31 7.49 -18.50 -9.48
C ARG A 31 6.50 -19.58 -9.93
N ASN A 32 5.21 -19.28 -9.87
CA ASN A 32 4.13 -20.18 -10.29
C ASN A 32 3.81 -20.11 -11.79
N LYS A 33 4.56 -19.33 -12.58
CA LYS A 33 4.38 -19.14 -14.03
C LYS A 33 2.98 -18.62 -14.44
N THR A 34 2.29 -17.91 -13.55
CA THR A 34 0.98 -17.29 -13.83
C THR A 34 1.06 -15.80 -14.17
N TYR A 35 2.22 -15.18 -13.93
CA TYR A 35 2.38 -13.73 -14.07
C TYR A 35 2.25 -13.22 -15.52
N GLU A 36 2.76 -13.98 -16.50
CA GLU A 36 2.67 -13.58 -17.92
C GLU A 36 1.22 -13.46 -18.39
N LYS A 37 0.38 -14.45 -18.06
CA LYS A 37 -1.06 -14.40 -18.34
C LYS A 37 -1.71 -13.21 -17.64
N PHE A 38 -1.36 -12.98 -16.37
CA PHE A 38 -1.85 -11.84 -15.60
C PHE A 38 -1.52 -10.50 -16.29
N VAL A 39 -0.26 -10.30 -16.70
CA VAL A 39 0.19 -9.08 -17.40
C VAL A 39 -0.56 -8.88 -18.71
N SER A 40 -0.73 -9.95 -19.50
CA SER A 40 -1.48 -9.92 -20.76
C SER A 40 -2.95 -9.53 -20.54
N ASP A 41 -3.63 -10.16 -19.56
CA ASP A 41 -5.01 -9.84 -19.21
C ASP A 41 -5.14 -8.39 -18.71
N MET A 42 -4.19 -7.91 -17.92
CA MET A 42 -4.11 -6.51 -17.46
C MET A 42 -3.97 -5.54 -18.63
N MET A 43 -3.03 -5.77 -19.53
CA MET A 43 -2.81 -4.90 -20.70
C MET A 43 -4.06 -4.84 -21.59
N ARG A 44 -4.73 -5.99 -21.82
CA ARG A 44 -5.99 -6.04 -22.57
C ARG A 44 -7.09 -5.21 -21.91
N ARG A 45 -7.28 -5.35 -20.59
CA ARG A 45 -8.30 -4.59 -19.84
C ARG A 45 -8.01 -3.08 -19.90
N ARG A 46 -6.76 -2.67 -19.68
CA ARG A 46 -6.34 -1.26 -19.80
C ARG A 46 -6.61 -0.67 -21.19
N ALA A 47 -6.30 -1.41 -22.25
CA ALA A 47 -6.56 -0.95 -23.62
C ALA A 47 -8.05 -0.69 -23.88
N ILE A 48 -8.94 -1.53 -23.34
CA ILE A 48 -10.40 -1.33 -23.42
C ILE A 48 -10.82 -0.09 -22.62
N HIS A 49 -10.24 0.12 -21.44
CA HIS A 49 -10.66 1.19 -20.54
C HIS A 49 -10.22 2.59 -21.00
N ASN A 50 -9.05 2.72 -21.64
CA ASN A 50 -8.56 3.98 -22.21
C ASN A 50 -9.47 4.55 -23.33
N ILE A 51 -10.44 3.77 -23.82
CA ILE A 51 -11.39 4.21 -24.85
C ILE A 51 -12.60 4.96 -24.23
N PHE A 52 -12.89 4.78 -22.93
CA PHE A 52 -14.19 5.17 -22.34
C PHE A 52 -14.15 6.03 -21.04
N GLY A 53 -13.01 6.58 -20.60
CA GLY A 53 -12.99 7.41 -19.38
C GLY A 53 -11.76 8.30 -19.15
N GLU A 54 -11.88 9.27 -18.21
CA GLU A 54 -10.78 10.05 -17.65
C GLU A 54 -9.82 9.14 -16.84
N ILE A 55 -8.51 9.31 -17.03
CA ILE A 55 -7.46 8.49 -16.42
C ILE A 55 -7.05 9.11 -15.07
N HIS A 56 -7.27 8.39 -13.97
CA HIS A 56 -6.71 8.70 -12.65
C HIS A 56 -5.47 7.83 -12.36
N ILE A 57 -4.51 8.30 -11.56
CA ILE A 57 -3.28 7.54 -11.25
C ILE A 57 -3.58 6.25 -10.48
N GLU A 58 -4.64 6.22 -9.68
CA GLU A 58 -5.14 5.00 -9.01
C GLU A 58 -5.46 3.87 -10.02
N ASP A 59 -5.82 4.23 -11.26
CA ASP A 59 -6.07 3.28 -12.36
C ASP A 59 -4.76 2.59 -12.85
N LEU A 60 -3.59 3.09 -12.45
CA LEU A 60 -2.28 2.53 -12.79
C LEU A 60 -1.72 1.63 -11.69
N VAL A 61 -2.26 1.72 -10.47
CA VAL A 61 -1.78 0.97 -9.31
C VAL A 61 -2.34 -0.44 -9.36
N THR A 62 -1.45 -1.42 -9.39
CA THR A 62 -1.77 -2.80 -9.06
C THR A 62 -0.95 -3.12 -7.82
N TYR A 63 -1.61 -3.40 -6.68
CA TYR A 63 -0.95 -3.77 -5.41
C TYR A 63 -0.32 -5.18 -5.48
N LEU A 64 0.23 -5.54 -6.62
CA LEU A 64 0.78 -6.85 -6.91
C LEU A 64 2.27 -6.92 -6.63
N ASP A 65 2.93 -5.78 -6.64
CA ASP A 65 4.32 -5.72 -6.22
C ASP A 65 4.46 -5.46 -4.72
N MET A 66 3.40 -5.01 -4.02
CA MET A 66 3.37 -4.65 -2.59
C MET A 66 4.14 -5.62 -1.67
N GLN A 67 4.80 -5.08 -0.65
CA GLN A 67 5.73 -5.83 0.21
C GLN A 67 5.47 -5.68 1.71
N TYR A 68 4.67 -4.69 2.11
CA TYR A 68 4.46 -4.37 3.52
C TYR A 68 2.98 -4.23 3.81
N ILE A 69 2.54 -4.89 4.88
CA ILE A 69 1.18 -4.80 5.39
C ILE A 69 1.17 -4.38 6.85
N GLY A 70 0.15 -3.60 7.19
CA GLY A 70 -0.15 -3.18 8.55
C GLY A 70 -1.40 -3.87 9.08
N GLU A 71 -1.54 -3.95 10.40
CA GLU A 71 -2.80 -4.32 11.05
C GLU A 71 -3.46 -3.06 11.62
N ILE A 72 -4.76 -2.90 11.34
CA ILE A 72 -5.61 -1.87 11.92
C ILE A 72 -6.81 -2.51 12.57
N THR A 73 -7.48 -1.77 13.45
CA THR A 73 -8.80 -2.18 13.94
C THR A 73 -9.87 -1.12 13.71
N ILE A 74 -11.09 -1.59 13.47
CA ILE A 74 -12.26 -0.73 13.23
C ILE A 74 -13.39 -1.19 14.14
N GLY A 75 -14.03 -0.24 14.83
CA GLY A 75 -15.20 -0.49 15.66
C GLY A 75 -14.92 -0.68 17.14
N THR A 76 -16.02 -0.86 17.90
CA THR A 76 -16.01 -1.13 19.35
C THR A 76 -17.05 -2.20 19.70
N PRO A 77 -16.69 -3.45 20.04
CA PRO A 77 -15.32 -3.99 20.09
C PRO A 77 -14.60 -3.97 18.74
N GLU A 78 -13.28 -4.02 18.81
CA GLU A 78 -12.35 -3.94 17.67
C GLU A 78 -12.52 -5.12 16.71
N GLN A 79 -12.60 -4.82 15.40
CA GLN A 79 -12.52 -5.80 14.31
C GLN A 79 -11.22 -5.58 13.54
N THR A 80 -10.38 -6.61 13.44
CA THR A 80 -9.01 -6.51 12.89
C THR A 80 -8.98 -6.69 11.38
N PHE A 81 -8.19 -5.87 10.70
CA PHE A 81 -7.94 -5.94 9.26
C PHE A 81 -6.47 -5.79 8.95
N ARG A 82 -5.99 -6.54 7.95
CA ARG A 82 -4.66 -6.38 7.36
C ARG A 82 -4.77 -5.49 6.13
N VAL A 83 -4.02 -4.41 6.09
CA VAL A 83 -4.15 -3.38 5.06
C VAL A 83 -2.82 -3.03 4.43
N VAL A 84 -2.87 -2.61 3.17
CA VAL A 84 -1.78 -1.83 2.57
C VAL A 84 -1.79 -0.46 3.23
N LEU A 85 -0.61 0.00 3.66
CA LEU A 85 -0.40 1.37 4.09
C LEU A 85 0.11 2.12 2.88
N ASP A 86 -0.71 2.98 2.29
CA ASP A 86 -0.49 3.48 0.94
C ASP A 86 -0.43 5.01 0.89
N THR A 87 0.78 5.58 0.76
CA THR A 87 0.97 7.03 0.59
C THR A 87 0.59 7.54 -0.80
N GLY A 88 0.33 6.65 -1.77
CA GLY A 88 -0.15 6.98 -3.10
C GLY A 88 -1.67 7.16 -3.21
N SER A 89 -2.44 6.76 -2.18
CA SER A 89 -3.91 6.92 -2.11
C SER A 89 -4.35 7.55 -0.78
N ALA A 90 -5.62 7.95 -0.69
CA ALA A 90 -6.14 8.70 0.47
C ALA A 90 -7.33 8.04 1.17
N ASN A 91 -8.09 7.17 0.49
CA ASN A 91 -9.23 6.51 1.10
C ASN A 91 -8.80 5.32 1.97
N LEU A 92 -9.49 5.12 3.09
CA LEU A 92 -9.52 3.83 3.80
C LEU A 92 -10.74 3.04 3.34
N TRP A 93 -10.55 1.78 2.97
CA TRP A 93 -11.66 0.85 2.79
C TRP A 93 -11.31 -0.57 3.22
N VAL A 94 -12.32 -1.29 3.70
CA VAL A 94 -12.25 -2.72 4.04
C VAL A 94 -13.46 -3.47 3.48
N PRO A 95 -13.39 -4.79 3.28
CA PRO A 95 -14.53 -5.60 2.86
C PRO A 95 -15.67 -5.50 3.87
N ASP A 96 -16.88 -5.24 3.38
CA ASP A 96 -18.10 -5.30 4.18
C ASP A 96 -18.55 -6.75 4.36
N ASP A 97 -19.40 -7.02 5.36
CA ASP A 97 -20.05 -8.33 5.50
C ASP A 97 -20.82 -8.73 4.22
N SER A 98 -21.38 -7.74 3.50
CA SER A 98 -22.05 -7.94 2.21
C SER A 98 -21.12 -8.10 1.00
N CYS A 99 -19.79 -7.96 1.15
CA CYS A 99 -18.79 -8.26 0.10
C CYS A 99 -18.92 -9.71 -0.40
N TYR A 100 -19.53 -10.58 0.41
CA TYR A 100 -19.84 -11.94 0.06
C TYR A 100 -21.30 -12.10 -0.39
N LYS A 101 -21.65 -11.52 -1.54
CA LYS A 101 -22.90 -11.85 -2.24
C LYS A 101 -22.60 -12.38 -3.64
N LEU A 102 -22.47 -13.71 -3.73
CA LEU A 102 -22.83 -14.44 -4.95
C LEU A 102 -24.31 -14.12 -5.29
N PRO A 103 -24.77 -14.25 -6.55
CA PRO A 103 -26.17 -14.00 -6.90
C PRO A 103 -27.10 -14.75 -5.94
N ASP A 104 -28.22 -14.12 -5.55
CA ASP A 104 -29.09 -14.49 -4.42
C ASP A 104 -29.07 -15.98 -4.09
N ARG A 105 -28.29 -16.32 -3.05
CA ARG A 105 -28.32 -17.64 -2.45
C ARG A 105 -29.59 -17.75 -1.60
N PRO A 106 -30.33 -18.88 -1.65
CA PRO A 106 -31.46 -19.11 -0.74
C PRO A 106 -31.06 -18.84 0.71
N ASP A 107 -31.96 -18.29 1.52
CA ASP A 107 -31.65 -17.86 2.89
C ASP A 107 -31.04 -18.98 3.75
N HIS A 108 -31.46 -20.23 3.53
CA HIS A 108 -30.94 -21.41 4.22
C HIS A 108 -29.46 -21.71 3.90
N CYS A 109 -28.91 -21.19 2.81
CA CYS A 109 -27.51 -21.36 2.43
C CYS A 109 -26.62 -20.16 2.80
N LYS A 110 -27.14 -19.12 3.46
CA LYS A 110 -26.34 -17.93 3.84
C LYS A 110 -25.43 -18.15 5.06
N ASN A 111 -25.58 -19.28 5.75
CA ASN A 111 -24.72 -19.67 6.86
C ASN A 111 -23.28 -19.92 6.36
N SER A 112 -22.28 -19.43 7.10
CA SER A 112 -20.87 -19.62 6.77
C SER A 112 -20.42 -21.09 6.75
N LEU A 113 -21.12 -21.98 7.46
CA LEU A 113 -20.88 -23.44 7.39
C LEU A 113 -21.25 -24.03 6.03
N CYS A 114 -22.07 -23.31 5.26
CA CYS A 114 -22.46 -23.69 3.91
C CYS A 114 -21.60 -23.01 2.84
N ASP A 115 -20.52 -22.32 3.18
CA ASP A 115 -19.62 -21.75 2.16
C ASP A 115 -18.80 -22.85 1.46
N LEU A 116 -18.78 -22.83 0.12
CA LEU A 116 -18.17 -23.86 -0.73
C LEU A 116 -16.76 -24.26 -0.26
N GLY A 117 -16.54 -25.53 0.07
CA GLY A 117 -15.26 -26.08 0.54
C GLY A 117 -15.45 -27.34 1.40
N PRO A 118 -14.36 -27.93 1.93
CA PRO A 118 -14.43 -29.20 2.67
C PRO A 118 -15.31 -29.12 3.93
N ILE A 119 -15.40 -27.93 4.53
CA ILE A 119 -16.26 -27.66 5.68
C ILE A 119 -17.75 -27.71 5.28
N CYS A 120 -18.11 -27.29 4.05
CA CYS A 120 -19.49 -27.34 3.54
C CYS A 120 -20.00 -28.78 3.47
N GLU A 121 -19.21 -29.65 2.86
CA GLU A 121 -19.58 -31.06 2.64
C GLU A 121 -19.77 -31.84 3.95
N VAL A 122 -19.16 -31.35 5.04
CA VAL A 122 -19.19 -32.02 6.34
C VAL A 122 -20.18 -31.37 7.31
N PHE A 123 -20.33 -30.04 7.27
CA PHE A 123 -21.03 -29.27 8.31
C PHE A 123 -22.18 -28.42 7.80
N CYS A 124 -22.38 -28.28 6.49
CA CYS A 124 -23.58 -27.62 5.99
C CYS A 124 -24.79 -28.53 6.18
N SER A 125 -25.86 -27.95 6.73
CA SER A 125 -27.13 -28.66 6.93
C SER A 125 -27.82 -29.07 5.63
N ASP A 126 -27.49 -28.40 4.51
CA ASP A 126 -28.03 -28.70 3.18
C ASP A 126 -26.88 -28.84 2.15
N PRO A 127 -26.51 -30.09 1.78
CA PRO A 127 -25.45 -30.35 0.83
C PRO A 127 -25.66 -29.75 -0.56
N SER A 128 -26.91 -29.44 -0.95
CA SER A 128 -27.18 -28.78 -2.24
C SER A 128 -26.65 -27.34 -2.29
N CYS A 129 -26.48 -26.70 -1.13
CA CYS A 129 -25.75 -25.45 -1.02
C CYS A 129 -24.29 -25.63 -1.48
N CYS A 130 -23.71 -26.82 -1.35
CA CYS A 130 -22.33 -27.12 -1.66
C CYS A 130 -22.10 -27.51 -3.13
N GLU A 131 -23.14 -27.66 -3.94
CA GLU A 131 -23.04 -28.05 -5.35
C GLU A 131 -22.78 -26.85 -6.27
N VAL A 132 -21.87 -27.04 -7.24
CA VAL A 132 -21.54 -26.02 -8.24
C VAL A 132 -22.32 -26.32 -9.53
N GLN A 133 -23.53 -25.81 -9.66
CA GLN A 133 -24.23 -25.85 -10.96
C GLN A 133 -23.77 -24.68 -11.85
N ASN A 134 -23.03 -25.03 -12.92
CA ASN A 134 -22.73 -24.19 -14.09
C ASN A 134 -22.21 -22.76 -13.81
N ALA A 135 -21.10 -22.65 -13.11
CA ALA A 135 -20.23 -21.49 -13.28
C ALA A 135 -18.79 -21.82 -12.88
N THR A 136 -17.84 -21.36 -13.69
CA THR A 136 -16.45 -21.11 -13.34
C THR A 136 -16.36 -20.20 -12.10
N ARG A 137 -16.58 -20.73 -10.89
CA ARG A 137 -16.74 -19.98 -9.62
C ARG A 137 -15.61 -20.27 -8.61
N THR A 138 -14.39 -19.96 -9.00
CA THR A 138 -13.25 -19.75 -8.08
C THR A 138 -13.03 -18.25 -7.75
N GLY A 139 -13.89 -17.35 -8.24
CA GLY A 139 -13.56 -15.92 -8.40
C GLY A 139 -14.30 -14.91 -7.52
N ASN A 140 -14.72 -15.22 -6.27
CA ASN A 140 -15.13 -14.15 -5.35
C ASN A 140 -13.91 -13.64 -4.57
N PRO A 141 -13.40 -12.43 -4.87
CA PRO A 141 -12.20 -11.91 -4.22
C PRO A 141 -12.41 -11.58 -2.74
N CYS A 142 -13.64 -11.43 -2.25
CA CYS A 142 -13.91 -11.22 -0.82
C CYS A 142 -13.77 -12.51 0.02
N ARG A 143 -13.61 -13.67 -0.62
CA ARG A 143 -13.43 -14.96 0.08
C ARG A 143 -12.13 -14.95 0.90
N ASN A 144 -12.17 -15.52 2.10
CA ASN A 144 -11.05 -15.63 3.05
C ASN A 144 -10.49 -14.28 3.55
N LYS A 145 -11.21 -13.17 3.36
CA LYS A 145 -10.84 -11.86 3.91
C LYS A 145 -11.61 -11.57 5.18
N ALA A 146 -10.98 -10.79 6.08
CA ALA A 146 -11.69 -10.17 7.17
C ALA A 146 -12.77 -9.22 6.61
N ARG A 147 -13.95 -9.25 7.22
CA ARG A 147 -15.10 -8.44 6.82
C ARG A 147 -15.61 -7.63 7.99
N PHE A 148 -15.94 -6.37 7.73
CA PHE A 148 -16.52 -5.48 8.71
C PHE A 148 -18.01 -5.78 8.89
N THR A 149 -18.41 -6.04 10.13
CA THR A 149 -19.82 -6.19 10.51
C THR A 149 -20.27 -4.99 11.32
N ALA A 150 -20.99 -4.06 10.70
CA ALA A 150 -21.51 -2.85 11.35
C ALA A 150 -22.29 -3.15 12.65
N GLY A 151 -23.16 -4.16 12.63
CA GLY A 151 -23.97 -4.55 13.79
C GLY A 151 -23.19 -5.08 15.00
N LYS A 152 -21.88 -5.36 14.86
CA LYS A 152 -21.01 -5.75 15.98
C LYS A 152 -20.38 -4.56 16.68
N SER A 153 -20.40 -3.37 16.10
CA SER A 153 -19.76 -2.17 16.65
C SER A 153 -20.77 -1.23 17.28
N LYS A 154 -20.53 -0.85 18.54
CA LYS A 154 -21.33 0.11 19.31
C LYS A 154 -21.06 1.56 18.92
N THR A 155 -19.94 1.82 18.26
CA THR A 155 -19.52 3.16 17.83
C THR A 155 -19.76 3.41 16.34
N TYR A 156 -20.41 2.47 15.65
CA TYR A 156 -20.72 2.59 14.24
C TYR A 156 -21.87 3.56 13.99
N GLU A 157 -21.68 4.45 13.03
CA GLU A 157 -22.69 5.36 12.51
C GLU A 157 -22.86 5.15 10.99
N THR A 158 -24.12 5.07 10.56
CA THR A 158 -24.46 5.11 9.13
C THR A 158 -24.35 6.54 8.63
N VAL A 159 -23.46 6.79 7.64
CA VAL A 159 -23.26 8.13 7.06
C VAL A 159 -23.92 8.27 5.68
N GLY A 160 -24.24 7.15 5.02
CA GLY A 160 -24.77 7.17 3.65
C GLY A 160 -23.68 7.52 2.61
N GLY A 161 -24.06 7.54 1.34
CA GLY A 161 -23.13 7.77 0.22
C GLY A 161 -22.47 6.48 -0.29
N VAL A 162 -22.15 6.50 -1.58
CA VAL A 162 -21.49 5.40 -2.30
C VAL A 162 -20.14 5.86 -2.80
N TRP A 163 -19.24 4.90 -3.03
CA TRP A 163 -17.92 5.19 -3.61
C TRP A 163 -17.51 4.09 -4.57
N SER A 164 -16.67 4.48 -5.52
CA SER A 164 -16.03 3.57 -6.47
C SER A 164 -14.60 4.05 -6.71
N ILE A 165 -13.65 3.17 -6.40
CA ILE A 165 -12.25 3.30 -6.77
C ILE A 165 -11.99 2.32 -7.91
N ARG A 166 -11.38 2.81 -8.98
CA ARG A 166 -11.01 2.02 -10.14
C ARG A 166 -9.51 1.72 -10.06
N TYR A 167 -9.15 0.45 -10.27
CA TYR A 167 -7.76 0.02 -10.38
C TYR A 167 -7.50 -0.54 -11.77
N GLY A 168 -6.22 -0.70 -12.12
CA GLY A 168 -5.83 -1.11 -13.47
C GLY A 168 -6.34 -2.47 -13.95
N THR A 169 -6.87 -3.31 -13.05
CA THR A 169 -7.40 -4.64 -13.37
C THR A 169 -8.80 -4.93 -12.79
N GLY A 170 -9.44 -3.96 -12.13
CA GLY A 170 -10.79 -4.09 -11.58
C GLY A 170 -11.10 -3.00 -10.55
N ASP A 171 -12.30 -3.03 -9.97
CA ASP A 171 -12.80 -1.94 -9.12
C ASP A 171 -13.03 -2.39 -7.68
N ALA A 172 -12.95 -1.43 -6.74
CA ALA A 172 -13.57 -1.55 -5.43
C ALA A 172 -14.78 -0.61 -5.35
N VAL A 173 -15.94 -1.16 -5.00
CA VAL A 173 -17.20 -0.44 -4.97
C VAL A 173 -17.89 -0.71 -3.65
N GLY A 174 -18.44 0.33 -3.04
CA GLY A 174 -19.04 0.23 -1.73
C GLY A 174 -19.85 1.44 -1.31
N PHE A 175 -20.06 1.52 -0.01
CA PHE A 175 -20.72 2.64 0.65
C PHE A 175 -19.88 3.11 1.83
N PHE A 176 -20.16 4.30 2.34
CA PHE A 176 -19.45 4.82 3.50
C PHE A 176 -20.15 4.44 4.81
N GLY A 177 -19.34 4.17 5.82
CA GLY A 177 -19.74 4.16 7.22
C GLY A 177 -18.77 5.01 8.03
N ARG A 178 -19.12 5.28 9.28
CA ARG A 178 -18.24 5.97 10.22
C ARG A 178 -18.11 5.15 11.48
N ASP A 179 -16.88 5.03 11.95
CA ASP A 179 -16.58 4.33 13.20
C ASP A 179 -15.24 4.80 13.77
N THR A 180 -14.81 4.21 14.87
CA THR A 180 -13.46 4.41 15.43
C THR A 180 -12.46 3.53 14.69
N VAL A 181 -11.45 4.15 14.09
CA VAL A 181 -10.33 3.47 13.40
C VAL A 181 -9.10 3.57 14.29
N ARG A 182 -8.34 2.48 14.43
CA ARG A 182 -7.09 2.44 15.21
C ARG A 182 -5.94 1.99 14.33
N PHE A 183 -4.85 2.73 14.33
CA PHE A 183 -3.62 2.38 13.61
C PHE A 183 -2.76 1.51 14.53
N GLY A 184 -2.59 0.24 14.18
CA GLY A 184 -1.91 -0.75 15.03
C GLY A 184 -2.81 -1.95 15.35
N ALA A 185 -2.17 -3.07 15.68
CA ALA A 185 -2.86 -4.30 16.02
C ALA A 185 -3.57 -4.17 17.38
N GLN A 186 -4.60 -4.98 17.60
CA GLN A 186 -5.30 -5.01 18.88
C GLN A 186 -4.34 -5.31 20.04
N GLY A 187 -4.38 -4.50 21.10
CA GLY A 187 -3.52 -4.68 22.27
C GLY A 187 -2.09 -4.15 22.11
N THR A 188 -1.76 -3.46 21.01
CA THR A 188 -0.51 -2.71 20.87
C THR A 188 -0.71 -1.23 21.20
N ASP A 189 0.37 -0.46 21.14
CA ASP A 189 0.28 1.00 21.05
C ASP A 189 -0.48 1.37 19.77
N GLN A 190 -1.61 2.06 19.91
CA GLN A 190 -2.54 2.37 18.82
C GLN A 190 -2.86 3.86 18.80
N LEU A 191 -2.73 4.49 17.63
CA LEU A 191 -3.34 5.80 17.38
C LEU A 191 -4.85 5.60 17.17
N VAL A 192 -5.67 6.06 18.12
CA VAL A 192 -7.12 5.88 18.10
C VAL A 192 -7.80 7.10 17.48
N VAL A 193 -8.47 6.92 16.33
CA VAL A 193 -9.09 8.00 15.56
C VAL A 193 -10.62 7.81 15.51
N PRO A 194 -11.38 8.42 16.44
CA PRO A 194 -12.83 8.27 16.51
C PRO A 194 -13.56 9.02 15.40
N GLY A 195 -14.73 8.53 15.00
CA GLY A 195 -15.60 9.20 14.02
C GLY A 195 -14.98 9.27 12.61
N THR A 196 -14.15 8.31 12.26
CA THR A 196 -13.50 8.21 10.96
C THR A 196 -14.46 7.62 9.94
N THR A 197 -14.70 8.35 8.85
CA THR A 197 -15.46 7.83 7.71
C THR A 197 -14.55 6.92 6.88
N PHE A 198 -15.03 5.72 6.54
CA PHE A 198 -14.30 4.74 5.74
C PHE A 198 -15.23 3.99 4.78
N GLY A 199 -14.64 3.42 3.74
CA GLY A 199 -15.36 2.62 2.74
C GLY A 199 -15.62 1.19 3.22
N GLN A 200 -16.87 0.78 3.13
CA GLN A 200 -17.32 -0.60 3.28
C GLN A 200 -17.55 -1.19 1.88
N ALA A 201 -16.60 -2.00 1.42
CA ALA A 201 -16.60 -2.53 0.05
C ALA A 201 -17.57 -3.71 -0.09
N ARG A 202 -18.50 -3.61 -1.04
CA ARG A 202 -19.42 -4.70 -1.45
C ARG A 202 -18.84 -5.54 -2.58
N THR A 203 -17.90 -4.98 -3.31
CA THR A 203 -17.20 -5.66 -4.40
C THR A 203 -15.79 -5.12 -4.41
N ILE A 204 -14.83 -6.03 -4.63
CA ILE A 204 -13.42 -5.71 -4.77
C ILE A 204 -12.88 -6.42 -6.02
N ALA A 205 -11.75 -5.97 -6.53
CA ALA A 205 -11.18 -6.49 -7.75
C ALA A 205 -10.63 -7.92 -7.60
N ASP A 206 -10.66 -8.71 -8.67
CA ASP A 206 -10.26 -10.12 -8.68
C ASP A 206 -8.82 -10.36 -8.22
N PHE A 207 -7.91 -9.40 -8.41
CA PHE A 207 -6.53 -9.54 -7.97
C PHE A 207 -6.37 -9.56 -6.44
N PHE A 208 -7.39 -9.13 -5.69
CA PHE A 208 -7.45 -9.33 -4.25
C PHE A 208 -7.75 -10.81 -3.89
N ALA A 209 -8.32 -11.62 -4.80
CA ALA A 209 -8.62 -13.03 -4.52
C ALA A 209 -7.35 -13.88 -4.29
N THR A 210 -6.24 -13.53 -4.94
CA THR A 210 -4.98 -14.27 -4.85
C THR A 210 -4.12 -13.84 -3.67
N THR A 211 -4.53 -12.80 -2.93
CA THR A 211 -3.80 -12.25 -1.77
C THR A 211 -4.58 -12.48 -0.48
N THR A 212 -4.36 -13.64 0.14
CA THR A 212 -5.03 -14.05 1.40
C THR A 212 -4.57 -13.26 2.63
N HIS A 213 -3.42 -12.58 2.54
CA HIS A 213 -2.84 -11.79 3.63
C HIS A 213 -3.31 -10.33 3.66
N LEU A 214 -4.11 -9.91 2.68
CA LEU A 214 -4.56 -8.52 2.52
C LEU A 214 -6.08 -8.44 2.55
N ASP A 215 -6.64 -7.63 3.44
CA ASP A 215 -8.07 -7.44 3.56
C ASP A 215 -8.52 -6.15 2.84
N GLY A 216 -7.84 -5.02 3.06
CA GLY A 216 -8.20 -3.71 2.50
C GLY A 216 -7.03 -2.74 2.32
N ILE A 217 -7.32 -1.45 2.17
CA ILE A 217 -6.31 -0.39 1.96
C ILE A 217 -6.53 0.73 2.96
N LEU A 218 -5.45 1.23 3.55
CA LEU A 218 -5.41 2.46 4.34
C LEU A 218 -4.56 3.50 3.60
N GLY A 219 -5.23 4.45 2.95
CA GLY A 219 -4.58 5.60 2.35
C GLY A 219 -3.95 6.54 3.37
N LEU A 220 -2.73 6.99 3.09
CA LEU A 220 -1.93 7.92 3.88
C LEU A 220 -1.60 9.22 3.10
N GLY A 221 -2.28 9.43 1.97
CA GLY A 221 -2.24 10.65 1.17
C GLY A 221 -3.16 11.77 1.68
N PHE A 222 -3.23 12.84 0.91
CA PHE A 222 -4.00 14.04 1.25
C PHE A 222 -5.47 13.94 0.82
N THR A 223 -6.34 14.77 1.44
CA THR A 223 -7.79 14.77 1.17
C THR A 223 -8.11 15.06 -0.29
N GLU A 224 -7.27 15.84 -0.98
CA GLU A 224 -7.39 16.18 -2.39
C GLU A 224 -7.30 14.97 -3.34
N LEU A 225 -6.78 13.83 -2.88
CA LEU A 225 -6.81 12.57 -3.62
C LEU A 225 -8.04 11.72 -3.29
N ALA A 226 -8.69 11.95 -2.16
CA ALA A 226 -9.74 11.08 -1.69
C ALA A 226 -10.97 11.18 -2.59
N ARG A 227 -11.50 10.02 -3.00
CA ARG A 227 -12.81 9.94 -3.66
C ARG A 227 -13.87 10.57 -2.77
N GLU A 228 -14.75 11.36 -3.38
CA GLU A 228 -15.80 12.13 -2.69
C GLU A 228 -15.28 13.10 -1.61
N HIS A 229 -13.99 13.47 -1.64
CA HIS A 229 -13.34 14.36 -0.67
C HIS A 229 -13.50 13.91 0.80
N VAL A 230 -13.59 12.60 1.03
CA VAL A 230 -13.64 12.04 2.39
C VAL A 230 -12.30 12.28 3.09
N ILE A 231 -12.34 12.83 4.31
CA ILE A 231 -11.15 13.12 5.10
C ILE A 231 -10.42 11.80 5.44
N PRO A 232 -9.16 11.61 5.00
CA PRO A 232 -8.38 10.41 5.31
C PRO A 232 -8.18 10.22 6.81
N PRO A 233 -8.06 8.98 7.32
CA PRO A 233 -7.96 8.72 8.75
C PRO A 233 -6.80 9.46 9.44
N LEU A 234 -5.62 9.54 8.81
CA LEU A 234 -4.47 10.23 9.40
C LEU A 234 -4.63 11.76 9.39
N ILE A 235 -5.20 12.32 8.32
CA ILE A 235 -5.54 13.75 8.25
C ILE A 235 -6.58 14.10 9.31
N ARG A 236 -7.55 13.21 9.55
CA ARG A 236 -8.50 13.37 10.65
C ARG A 236 -7.81 13.35 12.01
N ALA A 237 -6.87 12.43 12.24
CA ALA A 237 -6.11 12.39 13.49
C ALA A 237 -5.38 13.70 13.75
N ASN A 238 -4.75 14.25 12.71
CA ASN A 238 -4.12 15.57 12.74
C ASN A 238 -5.13 16.69 13.08
N ASN A 239 -6.29 16.72 12.41
CA ASN A 239 -7.33 17.73 12.66
C ASN A 239 -7.92 17.66 14.08
N LEU A 240 -7.89 16.48 14.70
CA LEU A 240 -8.33 16.26 16.08
C LEU A 240 -7.22 16.54 17.11
N GLY A 241 -6.01 16.89 16.69
CA GLY A 241 -4.86 17.12 17.59
C GLY A 241 -4.38 15.85 18.30
N LEU A 242 -4.52 14.68 17.65
CA LEU A 242 -4.14 13.38 18.22
C LEU A 242 -2.67 13.00 17.97
N LEU A 243 -1.88 13.93 17.43
CA LEU A 243 -0.48 13.73 17.08
C LEU A 243 0.34 14.81 17.80
N ASP A 244 1.41 14.43 18.49
CA ASP A 244 2.31 15.41 19.15
C ASP A 244 2.92 16.36 18.11
N GLU A 245 3.45 15.77 17.04
CA GLU A 245 3.86 16.45 15.82
C GLU A 245 3.03 15.97 14.63
N PRO A 246 2.62 16.85 13.70
CA PRO A 246 1.76 16.53 12.55
C PRO A 246 2.54 15.80 11.44
N ILE A 247 3.27 14.75 11.81
CA ILE A 247 4.17 13.99 10.95
C ILE A 247 3.96 12.49 11.13
N PHE A 248 4.41 11.71 10.15
CA PHE A 248 4.67 10.29 10.34
C PHE A 248 5.97 9.87 9.66
N THR A 249 6.69 8.94 10.29
CA THR A 249 7.97 8.42 9.83
C THR A 249 7.82 6.98 9.39
N VAL A 250 8.28 6.65 8.19
CA VAL A 250 8.32 5.29 7.65
C VAL A 250 9.75 4.76 7.71
N TYR A 251 9.94 3.66 8.43
CA TYR A 251 11.17 2.89 8.48
C TYR A 251 10.89 1.44 8.06
N TYR A 252 11.67 0.92 7.11
CA TYR A 252 11.66 -0.50 6.76
C TYR A 252 12.95 -1.19 7.21
N SER A 253 12.78 -2.34 7.85
CA SER A 253 13.88 -3.12 8.42
C SER A 253 14.78 -3.74 7.35
N LYS A 254 16.09 -3.77 7.62
CA LYS A 254 17.14 -4.34 6.75
C LYS A 254 17.21 -5.87 6.77
N ASN A 255 16.13 -6.58 7.13
CA ASN A 255 16.05 -8.04 7.36
C ASN A 255 16.26 -8.94 6.12
N GLY A 256 16.77 -8.40 5.01
CA GLY A 256 16.90 -9.15 3.75
C GLY A 256 15.55 -9.70 3.26
N TYR A 257 15.57 -10.66 2.33
CA TYR A 257 14.37 -11.24 1.71
C TYR A 257 13.68 -12.33 2.56
N VAL A 258 13.69 -12.19 3.89
CA VAL A 258 13.00 -13.11 4.80
C VAL A 258 11.50 -12.79 4.81
N LYS A 259 10.67 -13.83 4.67
CA LYS A 259 9.20 -13.73 4.61
C LYS A 259 8.57 -13.71 6.01
N ASP A 260 7.42 -13.06 6.14
CA ASP A 260 6.55 -13.11 7.32
C ASP A 260 7.23 -12.71 8.63
N VAL A 261 8.23 -11.83 8.51
CA VAL A 261 8.97 -11.25 9.64
C VAL A 261 8.60 -9.79 9.83
N TYR A 262 9.06 -9.23 10.94
CA TYR A 262 9.10 -7.79 11.17
C TYR A 262 9.67 -7.07 9.94
N GLY A 263 8.85 -6.24 9.31
CA GLY A 263 9.16 -5.52 8.09
C GLY A 263 9.62 -4.08 8.33
N GLY A 264 9.35 -3.52 9.50
CA GLY A 264 9.63 -2.12 9.82
C GLY A 264 8.61 -1.52 10.77
N THR A 265 8.68 -0.21 10.94
CA THR A 265 7.79 0.56 11.81
C THR A 265 7.34 1.83 11.10
N ILE A 266 6.06 2.15 11.27
CA ILE A 266 5.53 3.50 11.02
C ILE A 266 5.31 4.17 12.36
N THR A 267 5.95 5.32 12.56
CA THR A 267 5.80 6.15 13.75
C THR A 267 4.90 7.32 13.42
N TYR A 268 3.74 7.44 14.07
CA TYR A 268 2.81 8.56 13.92
C TYR A 268 3.01 9.53 15.07
N GLY A 269 2.94 10.83 14.80
CA GLY A 269 3.01 11.85 15.85
C GLY A 269 4.41 12.31 16.18
N GLY A 270 5.44 11.81 15.50
CA GLY A 270 6.83 12.19 15.77
C GLY A 270 7.85 11.48 14.89
N LEU A 271 9.12 11.81 15.11
CA LEU A 271 10.26 11.17 14.47
C LEU A 271 10.48 9.76 15.03
N ASP A 272 10.94 8.84 14.19
CA ASP A 272 11.40 7.53 14.66
C ASP A 272 12.85 7.61 15.17
N THR A 273 13.02 8.10 16.40
CA THR A 273 14.32 8.21 17.08
C THR A 273 14.98 6.87 17.44
N ILE A 274 14.30 5.74 17.17
CA ILE A 274 14.81 4.39 17.47
C ILE A 274 15.49 3.78 16.23
N ASN A 275 15.01 4.12 15.03
CA ASN A 275 15.43 3.47 13.79
C ASN A 275 16.04 4.43 12.76
N CYS A 276 15.86 5.75 12.92
CA CYS A 276 16.32 6.75 11.96
C CYS A 276 17.31 7.71 12.62
N GLU A 277 18.31 8.13 11.86
CA GLU A 277 19.26 9.16 12.30
C GLU A 277 18.59 10.54 12.37
N ASP A 278 19.15 11.42 13.20
CA ASP A 278 18.63 12.77 13.41
C ASP A 278 18.92 13.74 12.24
N GLU A 279 19.89 13.41 11.37
CA GLU A 279 20.20 14.23 10.20
C GLU A 279 19.15 14.04 9.10
N ILE A 280 18.14 14.92 9.11
CA ILE A 280 17.05 14.90 8.14
C ILE A 280 17.25 16.00 7.10
N THR A 281 17.22 15.62 5.82
CA THR A 281 17.17 16.57 4.70
C THR A 281 15.73 16.70 4.21
N TYR A 282 15.10 17.86 4.44
CA TYR A 282 13.74 18.15 4.00
C TYR A 282 13.69 18.82 2.62
N VAL A 283 12.70 18.44 1.82
CA VAL A 283 12.32 19.14 0.58
C VAL A 283 10.83 19.47 0.57
N PRO A 284 10.42 20.64 0.04
CA PRO A 284 9.02 21.00 -0.04
C PRO A 284 8.29 20.09 -1.04
N LEU A 285 7.01 19.81 -0.75
CA LEU A 285 6.16 19.14 -1.72
C LEU A 285 5.87 20.10 -2.89
N SER A 286 6.01 19.61 -4.11
CA SER A 286 5.65 20.36 -5.32
C SER A 286 4.14 20.30 -5.61
N SER A 287 3.44 19.32 -5.04
CA SER A 287 1.98 19.20 -5.06
C SER A 287 1.52 18.41 -3.85
N ALA A 288 0.79 19.04 -2.93
CA ALA A 288 0.21 18.38 -1.75
C ALA A 288 -1.09 17.60 -2.07
N ARG A 289 -1.17 17.02 -3.28
CA ARG A 289 -2.11 15.95 -3.59
C ARG A 289 -1.47 14.62 -3.23
N TYR A 290 -0.25 14.40 -3.73
CA TYR A 290 0.60 13.26 -3.39
C TYR A 290 1.70 13.70 -2.42
N TRP A 291 2.48 12.75 -1.91
CA TRP A 291 3.79 13.04 -1.30
C TRP A 291 4.83 13.30 -2.41
N GLN A 292 4.53 14.26 -3.28
CA GLN A 292 5.27 14.59 -4.50
C GLN A 292 6.25 15.75 -4.27
N PHE A 293 7.47 15.59 -4.76
CA PHE A 293 8.56 16.55 -4.64
C PHE A 293 9.44 16.56 -5.91
N LYS A 294 10.35 17.53 -5.95
CA LYS A 294 11.32 17.71 -7.04
C LYS A 294 12.53 16.80 -6.84
N VAL A 295 12.99 16.17 -7.91
CA VAL A 295 14.22 15.36 -7.95
C VAL A 295 15.13 15.93 -9.04
N ASP A 296 16.42 16.04 -8.73
CA ASP A 296 17.38 16.69 -9.64
C ASP A 296 17.87 15.71 -10.71
N ALA A 297 18.20 14.48 -10.32
CA ALA A 297 18.74 13.49 -11.26
C ALA A 297 18.57 12.05 -10.80
N PHE A 298 18.64 11.14 -11.77
CA PHE A 298 18.85 9.72 -11.56
C PHE A 298 20.14 9.29 -12.28
N SER A 299 20.97 8.48 -11.62
CA SER A 299 22.22 8.01 -12.20
C SER A 299 22.53 6.56 -11.82
N ALA A 300 23.28 5.90 -12.71
CA ALA A 300 23.89 4.60 -12.48
C ALA A 300 25.16 4.51 -13.32
N LYS A 301 26.29 4.19 -12.68
CA LYS A 301 27.62 4.12 -13.33
C LYS A 301 27.88 5.34 -14.23
N GLY A 302 28.10 5.13 -15.54
CA GLY A 302 28.43 6.19 -16.50
C GLY A 302 27.24 6.98 -17.03
N TYR A 303 26.01 6.73 -16.57
CA TYR A 303 24.81 7.43 -16.99
C TYR A 303 24.24 8.31 -15.88
N LYS A 304 23.91 9.55 -16.22
CA LYS A 304 23.12 10.47 -15.39
C LYS A 304 22.09 11.16 -16.28
N THR A 305 20.87 11.33 -15.79
CA THR A 305 19.85 12.11 -16.49
C THR A 305 20.30 13.56 -16.67
N SER A 306 19.87 14.22 -17.75
CA SER A 306 20.09 15.65 -17.97
C SER A 306 19.56 16.52 -16.81
N GLU A 307 20.02 17.77 -16.73
CA GLU A 307 19.60 18.78 -15.75
C GLU A 307 18.16 19.28 -15.98
N THR A 308 17.21 18.36 -15.91
CA THR A 308 15.78 18.64 -15.88
C THR A 308 15.26 18.24 -14.52
N THR A 309 14.64 19.14 -13.78
CA THR A 309 13.98 18.79 -12.52
C THR A 309 12.83 17.83 -12.80
N TRP A 310 12.96 16.61 -12.28
CA TRP A 310 11.94 15.57 -12.35
C TRP A 310 10.90 15.74 -11.24
N GLN A 311 9.70 15.21 -11.47
CA GLN A 311 8.69 15.05 -10.42
C GLN A 311 8.68 13.60 -9.93
N ALA A 312 8.82 13.40 -8.62
CA ALA A 312 8.73 12.09 -7.99
C ALA A 312 7.75 12.13 -6.82
N MET A 313 7.17 10.99 -6.46
CA MET A 313 6.42 10.82 -5.20
C MET A 313 6.97 9.66 -4.38
N SER A 314 6.93 9.78 -3.05
CA SER A 314 7.22 8.67 -2.15
C SER A 314 5.98 7.81 -1.95
N ASP A 315 6.07 6.52 -2.28
CA ASP A 315 4.92 5.63 -2.33
C ASP A 315 5.16 4.29 -1.62
N THR A 316 4.58 4.15 -0.42
CA THR A 316 4.64 2.92 0.37
C THR A 316 3.81 1.77 -0.20
N GLY A 317 2.83 2.06 -1.07
CA GLY A 317 2.01 1.07 -1.77
C GLY A 317 2.73 0.43 -2.97
N THR A 318 3.78 1.06 -3.47
CA THR A 318 4.56 0.59 -4.62
C THR A 318 5.88 -0.07 -4.20
N SER A 319 6.23 -1.21 -4.81
CA SER A 319 7.42 -1.98 -4.39
C SER A 319 8.62 -1.94 -5.32
N LEU A 320 8.50 -1.31 -6.48
CA LEU A 320 9.60 -1.02 -7.40
C LEU A 320 9.63 0.48 -7.70
N ILE A 321 10.81 1.04 -7.94
CA ILE A 321 10.90 2.41 -8.43
C ILE A 321 10.35 2.44 -9.86
N THR A 322 9.39 3.32 -10.11
CA THR A 322 8.75 3.45 -11.42
C THR A 322 9.19 4.76 -12.07
N GLY A 323 9.47 4.74 -13.37
CA GLY A 323 9.93 5.94 -14.08
C GLY A 323 9.71 5.91 -15.59
N PRO A 324 10.10 6.96 -16.33
CA PRO A 324 9.98 7.01 -17.78
C PRO A 324 10.76 5.88 -18.45
N SER A 325 10.12 5.16 -19.37
CA SER A 325 10.64 3.91 -19.96
C SER A 325 12.03 4.06 -20.58
N LEU A 326 12.31 5.17 -21.27
CA LEU A 326 13.61 5.44 -21.88
C LEU A 326 14.72 5.65 -20.84
N VAL A 327 14.40 6.30 -19.72
CA VAL A 327 15.38 6.55 -18.65
C VAL A 327 15.64 5.26 -17.88
N VAL A 328 14.59 4.52 -17.54
CA VAL A 328 14.69 3.21 -16.88
C VAL A 328 15.50 2.23 -17.73
N ALA A 329 15.28 2.19 -19.05
CA ALA A 329 16.04 1.33 -19.95
C ALA A 329 17.54 1.66 -19.94
N LYS A 330 17.91 2.96 -19.97
CA LYS A 330 19.32 3.39 -19.89
C LYS A 330 19.96 3.06 -18.55
N LEU A 331 19.25 3.25 -17.44
CA LEU A 331 19.74 2.84 -16.11
C LEU A 331 19.95 1.32 -16.06
N ALA A 332 18.99 0.53 -16.55
CA ALA A 332 19.09 -0.92 -16.59
C ALA A 332 20.25 -1.42 -17.46
N GLU A 333 20.52 -0.76 -18.59
CA GLU A 333 21.65 -1.06 -19.47
C GLU A 333 23.00 -0.88 -18.76
N GLN A 334 23.19 0.20 -18.00
CA GLN A 334 24.40 0.42 -17.21
C GLN A 334 24.63 -0.69 -16.17
N LEU A 335 23.54 -1.27 -15.67
CA LEU A 335 23.59 -2.36 -14.69
C LEU A 335 23.63 -3.75 -15.35
N HIS A 336 23.74 -3.81 -16.69
CA HIS A 336 23.71 -5.05 -17.48
C HIS A 336 22.44 -5.89 -17.26
N ALA A 337 21.35 -5.24 -16.83
CA ALA A 337 20.06 -5.90 -16.64
C ALA A 337 19.34 -6.06 -17.99
N LYS A 338 18.75 -7.23 -18.20
CA LYS A 338 18.06 -7.58 -19.44
C LYS A 338 16.56 -7.57 -19.25
N LEU A 339 15.84 -6.99 -20.20
CA LEU A 339 14.38 -7.01 -20.19
C LEU A 339 13.89 -8.45 -20.43
N ASN A 340 13.10 -8.96 -19.50
CA ASN A 340 12.34 -10.18 -19.66
C ASN A 340 10.95 -9.83 -20.23
N ALA A 341 10.71 -10.19 -21.49
CA ALA A 341 9.48 -9.84 -22.19
C ALA A 341 8.21 -10.47 -21.55
N SER A 342 8.31 -11.70 -21.04
CA SER A 342 7.17 -12.41 -20.42
C SER A 342 6.63 -11.69 -19.19
N TYR A 343 7.50 -10.99 -18.44
CA TYR A 343 7.11 -10.28 -17.22
C TYR A 343 7.16 -8.76 -17.38
N SER A 344 7.68 -8.25 -18.49
CA SER A 344 7.93 -6.81 -18.73
C SER A 344 8.79 -6.15 -17.62
N LEU A 345 9.76 -6.89 -17.09
CA LEU A 345 10.65 -6.47 -16.00
C LEU A 345 12.11 -6.71 -16.38
N TYR A 346 13.02 -5.89 -15.85
CA TYR A 346 14.46 -6.09 -16.01
C TYR A 346 14.97 -7.11 -15.01
N THR A 347 15.81 -8.04 -15.48
CA THR A 347 16.41 -9.11 -14.67
C THR A 347 17.92 -9.16 -14.83
N LEU A 348 18.62 -9.58 -13.78
CA LEU A 348 20.07 -9.68 -13.72
C LEU A 348 20.50 -10.76 -12.70
N ASP A 349 21.81 -11.04 -12.66
CA ASP A 349 22.37 -11.93 -11.64
C ASP A 349 22.20 -11.30 -10.25
N CYS A 350 21.80 -12.08 -9.26
CA CYS A 350 21.61 -11.59 -7.90
C CYS A 350 22.91 -11.12 -7.23
N ASN A 351 24.09 -11.51 -7.74
CA ASN A 351 25.40 -11.06 -7.26
C ASN A 351 25.93 -9.85 -8.03
N ALA A 352 25.15 -9.27 -8.95
CA ALA A 352 25.57 -8.10 -9.69
C ALA A 352 25.77 -6.90 -8.75
N ASP A 353 26.87 -6.17 -8.97
CA ASP A 353 27.08 -4.87 -8.35
C ASP A 353 26.15 -3.84 -9.01
N ALA A 354 25.01 -3.61 -8.34
CA ALA A 354 23.93 -2.79 -8.83
C ALA A 354 23.64 -1.64 -7.87
N GLU A 355 23.87 -0.41 -8.33
CA GLU A 355 23.56 0.79 -7.57
C GLU A 355 22.87 1.81 -8.48
N VAL A 356 21.84 2.46 -7.95
CA VAL A 356 21.17 3.61 -8.56
C VAL A 356 21.20 4.74 -7.56
N THR A 357 21.65 5.91 -7.98
CA THR A 357 21.68 7.12 -7.16
C THR A 357 20.58 8.07 -7.60
N ILE A 358 19.87 8.62 -6.62
CA ILE A 358 18.89 9.69 -6.81
C ILE A 358 19.47 10.97 -6.21
N THR A 359 19.59 12.04 -6.99
CA THR A 359 20.02 13.36 -6.48
C THR A 359 18.80 14.18 -6.13
N ILE A 360 18.68 14.63 -4.87
CA ILE A 360 17.56 15.41 -4.35
C ILE A 360 18.11 16.62 -3.60
N ALA A 361 17.74 17.83 -4.04
CA ALA A 361 18.25 19.09 -3.50
C ALA A 361 19.79 19.15 -3.46
N GLY A 362 20.45 18.63 -4.50
CA GLY A 362 21.91 18.55 -4.63
C GLY A 362 22.59 17.50 -3.77
N LYS A 363 21.84 16.73 -2.95
CA LYS A 363 22.38 15.62 -2.14
C LYS A 363 22.12 14.29 -2.85
N ASP A 364 23.13 13.42 -2.85
CA ASP A 364 23.04 12.10 -3.47
C ASP A 364 22.52 11.04 -2.49
N TYR A 365 21.56 10.26 -2.96
CA TYR A 365 20.92 9.15 -2.24
C TYR A 365 21.15 7.85 -3.01
N PRO A 366 22.31 7.19 -2.83
CA PRO A 366 22.59 5.88 -3.45
C PRO A 366 21.69 4.79 -2.88
N ILE A 367 21.18 3.91 -3.74
CA ILE A 367 20.40 2.72 -3.41
C ILE A 367 21.20 1.50 -3.83
N THR A 368 21.64 0.74 -2.83
CA THR A 368 22.58 -0.38 -3.02
C THR A 368 21.88 -1.64 -3.55
N ALA A 369 22.66 -2.59 -4.06
CA ALA A 369 22.16 -3.87 -4.58
C ALA A 369 21.26 -4.61 -3.57
N LYS A 370 21.58 -4.50 -2.27
CA LYS A 370 20.82 -5.08 -1.16
C LYS A 370 19.34 -4.68 -1.19
N ASN A 371 19.06 -3.41 -1.49
CA ASN A 371 17.70 -2.86 -1.52
C ASN A 371 17.14 -2.74 -2.93
N LEU A 372 18.00 -2.75 -3.96
CA LEU A 372 17.63 -2.62 -5.36
C LEU A 372 17.24 -3.96 -6.02
N LEU A 373 17.78 -5.11 -5.58
CA LEU A 373 17.59 -6.39 -6.28
C LEU A 373 16.56 -7.31 -5.63
N VAL A 374 15.43 -7.59 -6.29
CA VAL A 374 14.36 -8.47 -5.78
C VAL A 374 14.58 -9.92 -6.22
N HIS A 375 14.81 -10.84 -5.28
CA HIS A 375 15.14 -12.24 -5.58
C HIS A 375 13.95 -13.05 -6.14
N LEU A 376 14.07 -13.53 -7.38
CA LEU A 376 13.14 -14.53 -7.92
C LEU A 376 13.54 -15.94 -7.48
N ASN A 377 14.84 -16.24 -7.55
CA ASN A 377 15.48 -17.47 -7.11
C ASN A 377 16.93 -17.18 -6.67
N GLU A 378 17.77 -18.21 -6.49
CA GLU A 378 19.16 -18.04 -6.03
C GLU A 378 20.06 -17.25 -6.99
N LYS A 379 19.81 -17.31 -8.31
CA LYS A 379 20.68 -16.71 -9.33
C LYS A 379 20.07 -15.49 -10.00
N THR A 380 18.75 -15.45 -10.16
CA THR A 380 18.07 -14.42 -10.94
C THR A 380 17.29 -13.47 -10.04
N CYS A 381 17.58 -12.18 -10.19
CA CYS A 381 16.91 -11.09 -9.49
C CYS A 381 16.19 -10.19 -10.49
N VAL A 382 15.08 -9.59 -10.07
CA VAL A 382 14.44 -8.46 -10.73
C VAL A 382 15.14 -7.18 -10.27
N LEU A 383 15.49 -6.33 -11.22
CA LEU A 383 15.96 -4.98 -10.94
C LEU A 383 14.81 -4.16 -10.34
N GLY A 384 15.08 -3.43 -9.26
CA GLY A 384 14.14 -2.57 -8.53
C GLY A 384 13.59 -1.38 -9.30
N LEU A 385 13.71 -1.37 -10.63
CA LEU A 385 13.26 -0.34 -11.56
C LEU A 385 12.26 -0.94 -12.56
N LYS A 386 11.11 -0.30 -12.73
CA LYS A 386 10.11 -0.66 -13.75
C LYS A 386 9.72 0.55 -14.61
N PRO A 387 9.49 0.37 -15.91
CA PRO A 387 8.96 1.43 -16.76
C PRO A 387 7.52 1.76 -16.34
N THR A 388 7.16 3.04 -16.41
CA THR A 388 5.77 3.49 -16.26
C THR A 388 4.95 3.00 -17.44
N ILE A 389 3.81 2.36 -17.18
CA ILE A 389 2.92 1.86 -18.22
C ILE A 389 1.87 2.94 -18.51
N GLY A 390 1.98 3.65 -19.64
CA GLY A 390 1.02 4.67 -20.09
C GLY A 390 1.52 6.12 -19.97
N ALA A 391 0.77 7.05 -20.55
CA ALA A 391 1.02 8.49 -20.38
C ALA A 391 0.44 8.92 -19.03
N SER A 392 1.29 9.17 -18.03
CA SER A 392 0.82 9.61 -16.71
C SER A 392 0.52 11.11 -16.73
N LEU A 393 -0.71 11.50 -16.38
CA LEU A 393 -1.06 12.87 -15.96
C LEU A 393 -0.55 13.20 -14.53
N GLY A 394 0.56 12.56 -14.11
CA GLY A 394 1.06 12.46 -12.73
C GLY A 394 2.57 12.63 -12.60
N PRO A 395 3.15 12.45 -11.39
CA PRO A 395 4.59 12.48 -11.22
C PRO A 395 5.26 11.43 -12.12
N GLN A 396 6.35 11.84 -12.75
CA GLN A 396 7.09 11.00 -13.70
C GLN A 396 7.74 9.79 -13.01
N TRP A 397 7.98 9.91 -11.70
CA TRP A 397 8.63 8.89 -10.88
C TRP A 397 7.81 8.53 -9.64
N ILE A 398 7.83 7.25 -9.30
CA ILE A 398 7.30 6.73 -8.03
C ILE A 398 8.45 6.04 -7.31
N LEU A 399 8.86 6.58 -6.16
CA LEU A 399 9.92 6.02 -5.33
C LEU A 399 9.31 5.03 -4.33
N GLY A 400 9.32 3.76 -4.73
CA GLY A 400 8.77 2.66 -3.93
C GLY A 400 9.80 1.97 -3.04
N GLY A 401 9.51 0.70 -2.75
CA GLY A 401 10.26 -0.18 -1.85
C GLY A 401 11.80 -0.02 -1.79
N PRO A 402 12.55 0.01 -2.92
CA PRO A 402 14.01 0.15 -2.86
C PRO A 402 14.49 1.42 -2.14
N PHE A 403 13.86 2.56 -2.42
CA PHE A 403 14.22 3.82 -1.77
C PHE A 403 13.76 3.86 -0.31
N LEU A 404 12.54 3.40 -0.03
CA LEU A 404 11.96 3.32 1.31
C LEU A 404 12.70 2.36 2.26
N ARG A 405 13.42 1.37 1.73
CA ARG A 405 14.28 0.47 2.53
C ARG A 405 15.68 1.04 2.78
N GLU A 406 16.14 1.92 1.92
CA GLU A 406 17.46 2.54 2.03
C GLU A 406 17.43 3.77 2.95
N TYR A 407 16.30 4.49 2.96
CA TYR A 407 16.14 5.74 3.71
C TYR A 407 14.83 5.78 4.50
N CYS A 408 14.90 6.28 5.73
CA CYS A 408 13.72 6.69 6.47
C CYS A 408 13.04 7.86 5.75
N ASN A 409 11.72 7.80 5.61
CA ASN A 409 10.92 8.83 4.95
C ASN A 409 10.02 9.51 6.00
N ILE A 410 10.24 10.80 6.23
CA ILE A 410 9.49 11.61 7.20
C ILE A 410 8.47 12.44 6.42
N HIS A 411 7.19 12.17 6.62
CA HIS A 411 6.08 12.80 5.93
C HIS A 411 5.50 13.89 6.84
N ASP A 412 5.77 15.15 6.53
CA ASP A 412 5.35 16.30 7.34
C ASP A 412 4.08 16.93 6.75
N ILE A 413 2.93 16.62 7.38
CA ILE A 413 1.60 16.96 6.88
C ILE A 413 1.40 18.47 6.93
N SER A 414 1.71 19.11 8.06
CA SER A 414 1.45 20.54 8.28
C SER A 414 2.36 21.43 7.45
N ASN A 415 3.66 21.11 7.37
CA ASN A 415 4.60 21.92 6.60
C ASN A 415 4.65 21.54 5.11
N LYS A 416 3.87 20.53 4.68
CA LYS A 416 3.79 20.06 3.29
C LYS A 416 5.19 19.83 2.71
N ARG A 417 5.98 19.00 3.40
CA ARG A 417 7.34 18.64 3.02
C ARG A 417 7.60 17.18 3.32
N ILE A 418 8.63 16.62 2.71
CA ILE A 418 9.12 15.28 3.01
C ILE A 418 10.59 15.34 3.38
N GLY A 419 10.98 14.55 4.37
CA GLY A 419 12.34 14.45 4.88
C GLY A 419 12.93 13.06 4.62
N PHE A 420 14.24 13.03 4.40
CA PHE A 420 15.00 11.79 4.24
C PHE A 420 16.11 11.72 5.27
N ALA A 421 16.22 10.58 5.94
CA ALA A 421 17.29 10.27 6.88
C ALA A 421 17.83 8.86 6.64
N ARG A 422 19.08 8.63 7.02
CA ARG A 422 19.64 7.27 7.03
C ARG A 422 19.01 6.46 8.17
N PRO A 423 18.76 5.17 7.97
CA PRO A 423 18.42 4.28 9.06
C PRO A 423 19.65 4.01 9.94
N VAL A 424 19.48 4.04 11.26
CA VAL A 424 20.55 3.74 12.23
C VAL A 424 21.14 2.36 11.94
N GLU A 425 22.47 2.27 11.85
CA GLU A 425 23.16 0.99 11.79
C GLU A 425 23.02 0.27 13.14
N LYS A 426 22.35 -0.89 13.12
CA LYS A 426 22.17 -1.75 14.30
C LYS A 426 23.00 -3.01 14.19
#